data_AF-A0A940YPS9-F1
#
_entry.id   AF-A0A940YPS9-F1
#
_cell.length_a   1.000
_cell.length_b   1.000
_cell.length_c   1.000
_cell.angle_alpha   90.00
_cell.angle_beta   90.00
_cell.angle_gamma   90.00
#
_symmetry.space_group_name_H-M   'P 1'
#
loop_
_entity.id
_entity.type
_entity.pdbx_description
1 polymer ?
#
loop_
_entity_poly.entity_id
_entity_poly.type
_entity_poly.pdbx_seq_one_letter_code
_entity_poly.pdbx_strand_id
1 'polypeptide(L)'
;MLIRSILAAAAACVFASTAALAGPGALRYELRAQPVDASITAAARGGEVITAEGAPWVRLLFKRLELQPGVTLRITSLQDGAQQNLNARSARDWRQTSAYFNGASVRVELVGARPGQRNRVEIAQLMVGQAQPESQCGPTDDRVASNVANRARLLDVGCTANLMANGCFITAGHCLSTASLVDVVEFNVPLSNSNGSLNHPPPSDQYVPTANRQFTNGGIGNDWGVFTVSPNSETGLTPLQAQGPGLSLASTVPAVGQTVEIVGYGVDSGTANQTQQVHSGAITSVSTSLNRLQYKVDTTGGNSGSAVLQSGEVVAIHTHAGCNTDGSGANQGTLFTHPGFQSGYAAVCGGATPPTCNDVIKLKASCTAGKLVATLLLADDSHSGQTVTMTVDGASFDVPISGSRAKLVRKNQSTGSHVVQLTEPASCNISKTVSCQ
;
A
#
# COMPACT_ATOMS: atom_id res chain seq x y z
N MET A 1 74.64 -27.66 7.96
CA MET A 1 74.15 -27.31 6.62
C MET A 1 72.66 -27.67 6.56
N LEU A 2 71.78 -26.75 6.95
CA LEU A 2 70.33 -26.91 6.83
C LEU A 2 69.75 -25.53 6.45
N ILE A 3 69.33 -25.41 5.19
CA ILE A 3 68.67 -24.22 4.66
C ILE A 3 67.19 -24.34 5.06
N ARG A 4 66.70 -23.41 5.89
CA ARG A 4 65.26 -23.24 6.13
C ARG A 4 64.76 -22.10 5.26
N SER A 5 64.04 -22.47 4.21
CA SER A 5 63.27 -21.57 3.36
C SER A 5 62.07 -21.01 4.14
N ILE A 6 61.99 -19.69 4.26
CA ILE A 6 60.82 -18.99 4.80
C ILE A 6 59.94 -18.61 3.62
N LEU A 7 58.81 -19.31 3.47
CA LEU A 7 57.72 -18.94 2.57
C LEU A 7 56.95 -17.77 3.21
N ALA A 8 56.99 -16.60 2.59
CA ALA A 8 56.11 -15.48 2.95
C ALA A 8 54.73 -15.70 2.32
N ALA A 9 53.76 -16.11 3.13
CA ALA A 9 52.36 -16.14 2.73
C ALA A 9 51.80 -14.71 2.78
N ALA A 10 51.63 -14.08 1.62
CA ALA A 10 50.85 -12.86 1.48
C ALA A 10 49.37 -13.20 1.68
N ALA A 11 48.85 -12.97 2.89
CA ALA A 11 47.43 -13.02 3.15
C ALA A 11 46.77 -11.80 2.48
N ALA A 12 46.16 -12.01 1.33
CA ALA A 12 45.28 -11.04 0.70
C ALA A 12 44.10 -10.77 1.65
N CYS A 13 44.09 -9.61 2.30
CA CYS A 13 42.90 -9.09 2.98
C CYS A 13 41.85 -8.80 1.90
N VAL A 14 40.93 -9.74 1.71
CA VAL A 14 39.67 -9.49 1.02
C VAL A 14 38.86 -8.60 1.95
N PHE A 15 38.93 -7.28 1.75
CA PHE A 15 37.94 -6.36 2.29
C PHE A 15 36.62 -6.65 1.58
N ALA A 16 35.83 -7.56 2.12
CA ALA A 16 34.41 -7.61 1.82
C ALA A 16 33.80 -6.34 2.44
N SER A 17 33.74 -5.27 1.65
CA SER A 17 32.92 -4.11 1.99
C SER A 17 31.48 -4.59 2.08
N THR A 18 31.00 -4.83 3.30
CA THR A 18 29.58 -5.05 3.57
C THR A 18 28.86 -3.75 3.25
N ALA A 19 28.38 -3.61 2.02
CA ALA A 19 27.50 -2.50 1.67
C ALA A 19 26.25 -2.61 2.55
N ALA A 20 25.98 -1.56 3.32
CA ALA A 20 24.79 -1.49 4.16
C ALA A 20 23.55 -1.49 3.25
N LEU A 21 22.51 -2.20 3.68
CA LEU A 21 21.18 -2.07 3.08
C LEU A 21 20.81 -0.58 3.04
N ALA A 22 20.11 -0.14 1.99
CA ALA A 22 19.33 1.07 2.11
C ALA A 22 18.24 0.70 3.12
N GLY A 23 18.43 1.11 4.37
CA GLY A 23 17.57 0.66 5.45
C GLY A 23 16.15 1.20 5.24
N PRO A 24 15.11 0.45 5.63
CA PRO A 24 13.80 1.03 5.78
C PRO A 24 13.86 2.25 6.72
N GLY A 25 13.26 3.36 6.32
CA GLY A 25 12.99 4.53 7.17
C GLY A 25 11.79 4.29 8.06
N ALA A 26 11.77 3.13 8.74
CA ALA A 26 10.60 2.61 9.45
C ALA A 26 10.00 3.66 10.36
N LEU A 27 8.67 3.78 10.33
CA LEU A 27 7.96 4.77 11.13
C LEU A 27 8.31 4.62 12.61
N ARG A 28 8.67 5.73 13.24
CA ARG A 28 8.80 5.86 14.67
C ARG A 28 7.43 6.21 15.18
N TYR A 29 6.92 5.31 16.01
CA TYR A 29 5.66 5.48 16.67
C TYR A 29 5.75 4.95 18.09
N GLU A 30 4.81 5.39 18.91
CA GLU A 30 4.54 4.86 20.24
C GLU A 30 3.18 4.16 20.21
N LEU A 31 3.07 3.01 20.88
CA LEU A 31 1.78 2.38 21.14
C LEU A 31 1.22 2.89 22.46
N ARG A 32 0.13 3.64 22.40
CA ARG A 32 -0.59 4.10 23.59
C ARG A 32 -1.81 3.22 23.81
N ALA A 33 -1.88 2.58 24.97
CA ALA A 33 -3.09 1.88 25.37
C ALA A 33 -4.24 2.88 25.53
N GLN A 34 -5.42 2.52 25.03
CA GLN A 34 -6.65 3.24 25.37
C GLN A 34 -7.31 2.57 26.57
N PRO A 35 -7.79 3.32 27.57
CA PRO A 35 -8.54 2.74 28.67
C PRO A 35 -9.75 1.95 28.13
N VAL A 36 -9.86 0.71 28.60
CA VAL A 36 -10.74 -0.33 28.08
C VAL A 36 -12.16 -0.13 28.59
N ASP A 37 -13.03 0.49 27.79
CA ASP A 37 -14.45 0.13 27.55
C ASP A 37 -15.17 1.15 26.64
N ALA A 38 -14.50 1.64 25.60
CA ALA A 38 -15.11 2.41 24.52
C ALA A 38 -15.95 1.49 23.62
N SER A 39 -16.94 0.79 24.18
CA SER A 39 -17.96 0.12 23.38
C SER A 39 -18.78 1.22 22.72
N ILE A 40 -18.44 1.56 21.47
CA ILE A 40 -19.22 2.52 20.70
C ILE A 40 -20.57 1.85 20.43
N THR A 41 -21.54 2.13 21.28
CA THR A 41 -22.92 1.75 21.07
C THR A 41 -23.58 2.81 20.20
N ALA A 42 -24.59 2.42 19.42
CA ALA A 42 -25.36 3.33 18.56
C ALA A 42 -26.05 4.50 19.32
N ALA A 43 -25.88 4.59 20.64
CA ALA A 43 -26.55 5.52 21.53
C ALA A 43 -25.88 6.90 21.68
N ALA A 44 -24.60 7.06 21.33
CA ALA A 44 -23.93 8.36 21.44
C ALA A 44 -24.25 9.25 20.23
N ARG A 45 -25.25 10.14 20.34
CA ARG A 45 -25.47 11.23 19.37
C ARG A 45 -24.19 12.06 19.28
N GLY A 46 -23.49 11.98 18.15
CA GLY A 46 -22.26 12.76 17.89
C GLY A 46 -20.95 11.99 18.02
N GLY A 47 -20.96 10.66 18.25
CA GLY A 47 -19.74 9.84 18.27
C GLY A 47 -18.87 9.97 19.52
N GLU A 48 -17.83 9.15 19.57
CA GLU A 48 -16.81 9.17 20.63
C GLU A 48 -15.54 9.82 20.12
N VAL A 49 -14.96 10.75 20.88
CA VAL A 49 -13.67 11.38 20.54
C VAL A 49 -12.56 10.64 21.25
N ILE A 50 -11.61 10.13 20.47
CA ILE A 50 -10.41 9.48 20.95
C ILE A 50 -9.26 10.45 20.75
N THR A 51 -8.49 10.67 21.81
CA THR A 51 -7.39 11.64 21.82
C THR A 51 -6.11 11.00 22.32
N ALA A 52 -5.00 11.30 21.64
CA ALA A 52 -3.64 11.10 22.09
C ALA A 52 -2.92 12.45 22.11
N GLU A 53 -2.91 13.13 23.27
CA GLU A 53 -2.29 14.45 23.39
C GLU A 53 -0.85 14.49 22.87
N GLY A 54 -0.53 15.57 22.16
CA GLY A 54 0.80 15.80 21.58
C GLY A 54 1.16 14.90 20.39
N ALA A 55 0.27 13.98 19.96
CA ALA A 55 0.51 13.16 18.79
C ALA A 55 0.35 14.00 17.50
N PRO A 56 1.34 13.99 16.58
CA PRO A 56 1.23 14.65 15.29
C PRO A 56 0.24 13.94 14.35
N TRP A 57 0.04 12.64 14.57
CA TRP A 57 -0.93 11.80 13.88
C TRP A 57 -1.29 10.60 14.75
N VAL A 58 -2.44 9.99 14.45
CA VAL A 58 -2.95 8.80 15.12
C VAL A 58 -3.41 7.74 14.11
N ARG A 59 -3.27 6.47 14.49
CA ARG A 59 -3.89 5.33 13.81
C ARG A 59 -4.53 4.40 14.85
N LEU A 60 -5.76 3.98 14.60
CA LEU A 60 -6.53 3.13 15.50
C LEU A 60 -6.23 1.66 15.23
N LEU A 61 -5.91 0.90 16.28
CA LEU A 61 -5.76 -0.56 16.23
C LEU A 61 -6.95 -1.17 16.98
N PHE A 62 -7.80 -1.90 16.28
CA PHE A 62 -8.99 -2.50 16.85
C PHE A 62 -8.67 -3.89 17.42
N LYS A 63 -9.04 -4.11 18.67
CA LYS A 63 -9.12 -5.46 19.26
C LYS A 63 -10.22 -6.27 18.58
N ARG A 64 -11.33 -5.60 18.27
CA ARG A 64 -12.50 -6.17 17.62
C ARG A 64 -13.28 -5.09 16.88
N LEU A 65 -13.48 -5.28 15.59
CA LEU A 65 -14.35 -4.47 14.73
C LEU A 65 -15.32 -5.41 14.00
N GLU A 66 -16.52 -5.54 14.56
CA GLU A 66 -17.62 -6.36 14.04
C GLU A 66 -18.80 -5.45 13.70
N LEU A 67 -19.09 -5.32 12.41
CA LEU A 67 -20.15 -4.45 11.90
C LEU A 67 -21.23 -5.29 11.21
N GLN A 68 -22.49 -5.02 11.54
CA GLN A 68 -23.62 -5.63 10.86
C GLN A 68 -23.82 -5.04 9.45
N PRO A 69 -24.50 -5.77 8.56
CA PRO A 69 -25.07 -5.23 7.33
C PRO A 69 -25.61 -3.80 7.43
N GLY A 70 -25.20 -2.93 6.49
CA GLY A 70 -25.65 -1.54 6.41
C GLY A 70 -25.08 -0.60 7.48
N VAL A 71 -24.19 -1.09 8.35
CA VAL A 71 -23.51 -0.28 9.38
C VAL A 71 -22.07 0.02 8.94
N THR A 72 -21.69 1.28 9.09
CA THR A 72 -20.35 1.77 8.80
C THR A 72 -19.75 2.42 10.04
N LEU A 73 -18.49 2.11 10.32
CA LEU A 73 -17.67 2.89 11.24
C LEU A 73 -17.10 4.10 10.50
N ARG A 74 -17.51 5.31 10.87
CA ARG A 74 -16.91 6.56 10.38
C ARG A 74 -15.89 7.07 11.39
N ILE A 75 -14.69 7.36 10.91
CA ILE A 75 -13.60 7.96 11.67
C ILE A 75 -13.29 9.31 11.02
N THR A 76 -13.26 10.39 11.80
CA THR A 76 -13.01 11.75 11.30
C THR A 76 -11.86 12.37 12.08
N SER A 77 -10.79 12.80 11.42
CA SER A 77 -9.78 13.66 12.06
C SER A 77 -10.40 14.99 12.48
N LEU A 78 -10.12 15.42 13.70
CA LEU A 78 -10.52 16.74 14.18
C LEU A 78 -9.57 17.86 13.74
N GLN A 79 -8.40 17.52 13.17
CA GLN A 79 -7.40 18.48 12.70
C GLN A 79 -7.74 19.02 11.32
N ASP A 80 -8.03 18.13 10.37
CA ASP A 80 -8.20 18.47 8.95
C ASP A 80 -9.56 18.01 8.37
N GLY A 81 -10.39 17.36 9.18
CA GLY A 81 -11.70 16.85 8.76
C GLY A 81 -11.63 15.62 7.86
N ALA A 82 -10.47 15.01 7.66
CA ALA A 82 -10.31 13.82 6.83
C ALA A 82 -11.11 12.64 7.40
N GLN A 83 -11.77 11.86 6.54
CA GLN A 83 -12.69 10.81 6.94
C GLN A 83 -12.35 9.45 6.34
N GLN A 84 -12.52 8.40 7.15
CA GLN A 84 -12.53 7.01 6.72
C GLN A 84 -13.85 6.34 7.11
N ASN A 85 -14.42 5.54 6.22
CA ASN A 85 -15.65 4.79 6.37
C ASN A 85 -15.37 3.29 6.19
N LEU A 86 -15.41 2.54 7.30
CA LEU A 86 -15.20 1.10 7.30
C LEU A 86 -16.54 0.36 7.43
N ASN A 87 -16.84 -0.52 6.49
CA ASN A 87 -17.91 -1.52 6.61
C ASN A 87 -17.30 -2.87 7.00
N ALA A 88 -18.12 -3.93 7.12
CA ALA A 88 -17.63 -5.25 7.52
C ALA A 88 -16.55 -5.84 6.60
N ARG A 89 -16.55 -5.48 5.30
CA ARG A 89 -15.54 -5.92 4.32
C ARG A 89 -14.27 -5.08 4.45
N SER A 90 -14.38 -3.76 4.37
CA SER A 90 -13.20 -2.89 4.48
C SER A 90 -12.52 -3.01 5.85
N ALA A 91 -13.26 -3.28 6.93
CA ALA A 91 -12.67 -3.61 8.23
C ALA A 91 -11.77 -4.87 8.19
N ARG A 92 -12.08 -5.86 7.35
CA ARG A 92 -11.23 -7.04 7.13
C ARG A 92 -10.04 -6.70 6.23
N ASP A 93 -10.27 -5.95 5.16
CA ASP A 93 -9.20 -5.52 4.23
C ASP A 93 -8.14 -4.70 4.97
N TRP A 94 -8.58 -3.80 5.85
CA TRP A 94 -7.74 -3.00 6.74
C TRP A 94 -7.23 -3.76 7.98
N ARG A 95 -7.43 -5.08 8.03
CA ARG A 95 -6.90 -5.98 9.08
C ARG A 95 -7.14 -5.46 10.50
N GLN A 96 -8.35 -4.97 10.78
CA GLN A 96 -8.70 -4.43 12.10
C GLN A 96 -7.88 -3.18 12.48
N THR A 97 -7.54 -2.33 11.52
CA THR A 97 -6.93 -1.02 11.75
C THR A 97 -7.65 0.09 10.99
N SER A 98 -7.35 1.35 11.28
CA SER A 98 -7.78 2.49 10.48
C SER A 98 -6.68 2.96 9.51
N ALA A 99 -7.02 3.95 8.68
CA ALA A 99 -6.06 4.85 8.04
C ALA A 99 -5.26 5.65 9.09
N TYR A 100 -4.18 6.29 8.65
CA TYR A 100 -3.47 7.28 9.44
C TYR A 100 -4.21 8.62 9.34
N PHE A 101 -4.38 9.30 10.47
CA PHE A 101 -5.05 10.59 10.56
C PHE A 101 -4.11 11.64 11.14
N ASN A 102 -4.04 12.82 10.52
CA ASN A 102 -3.29 13.93 11.07
C ASN A 102 -3.94 14.47 12.35
N GLY A 103 -3.10 14.93 13.28
CA GLY A 103 -3.50 15.48 14.56
C GLY A 103 -3.73 14.45 15.67
N ALA A 104 -3.94 14.97 16.87
CA ALA A 104 -4.00 14.20 18.10
C ALA A 104 -5.35 13.49 18.33
N SER A 105 -6.40 13.87 17.61
CA SER A 105 -7.77 13.45 17.92
C SER A 105 -8.57 13.03 16.70
N VAL A 106 -9.31 11.94 16.85
CA VAL A 106 -10.31 11.48 15.88
C VAL A 106 -11.65 11.29 16.57
N ARG A 107 -12.72 11.59 15.85
CA ARG A 107 -14.10 11.25 16.23
C ARG A 107 -14.52 9.96 15.53
N VAL A 108 -15.07 9.02 16.29
CA VAL A 108 -15.51 7.71 15.81
C VAL A 108 -17.01 7.54 16.01
N GLU A 109 -17.69 7.11 14.96
CA GLU A 109 -19.14 7.06 14.87
C GLU A 109 -19.62 5.77 14.20
N LEU A 110 -20.72 5.19 14.69
CA LEU A 110 -21.44 4.13 13.98
C LEU A 110 -22.59 4.75 13.17
N VAL A 111 -22.42 4.79 11.85
CA VAL A 111 -23.40 5.31 10.90
C VAL A 111 -24.31 4.18 10.44
N GLY A 112 -25.63 4.41 10.43
CA GLY A 112 -26.63 3.42 10.01
C GLY A 112 -26.99 2.37 11.06
N ALA A 113 -26.36 2.40 12.24
CA ALA A 113 -26.67 1.48 13.33
C ALA A 113 -28.06 1.73 13.93
N ARG A 114 -28.83 0.65 14.16
CA ARG A 114 -30.15 0.68 14.80
C ARG A 114 -30.10 0.10 16.21
N PRO A 115 -30.97 0.55 17.13
CA PRO A 115 -31.12 -0.07 18.45
C PRO A 115 -31.32 -1.59 18.34
N GLY A 116 -30.60 -2.36 19.13
CA GLY A 116 -30.66 -3.83 19.14
C GLY A 116 -29.74 -4.55 18.14
N GLN A 117 -29.05 -3.84 17.24
CA GLN A 117 -28.01 -4.44 16.41
C GLN A 117 -26.73 -4.74 17.22
N ARG A 118 -26.15 -5.91 17.00
CA ARG A 118 -24.88 -6.33 17.62
C ARG A 118 -23.71 -5.86 16.77
N ASN A 119 -23.33 -4.60 16.94
CA ASN A 119 -22.06 -4.05 16.45
C ASN A 119 -21.06 -4.01 17.61
N ARG A 120 -19.79 -4.29 17.36
CA ARG A 120 -18.72 -4.18 18.36
C ARG A 120 -17.54 -3.42 17.77
N VAL A 121 -17.18 -2.33 18.43
CA VAL A 121 -15.95 -1.58 18.18
C VAL A 121 -15.22 -1.56 19.51
N GLU A 122 -14.07 -2.23 19.55
CA GLU A 122 -13.17 -2.28 20.70
C GLU A 122 -11.79 -1.84 20.20
N ILE A 123 -11.31 -0.70 20.67
CA ILE A 123 -9.98 -0.18 20.33
C ILE A 123 -8.98 -0.74 21.32
N ALA A 124 -7.93 -1.39 20.82
CA ALA A 124 -6.85 -1.93 21.64
C ALA A 124 -5.83 -0.83 21.98
N GLN A 125 -5.36 -0.14 20.95
CA GLN A 125 -4.21 0.76 21.03
C GLN A 125 -4.33 1.88 19.99
N LEU A 126 -3.62 2.97 20.26
CA LEU A 126 -3.28 4.00 19.28
C LEU A 126 -1.82 3.86 18.89
N MET A 127 -1.54 3.85 17.59
CA MET A 127 -0.22 4.17 17.07
C MET A 127 -0.12 5.68 16.91
N VAL A 128 0.91 6.29 17.49
CA VAL A 128 1.12 7.75 17.44
C VAL A 128 2.52 8.09 16.98
N GLY A 129 2.64 9.09 16.09
CA GLY A 129 3.90 9.41 15.44
C GLY A 129 4.96 10.08 16.29
N GLN A 130 6.22 9.84 15.93
CA GLN A 130 7.38 10.58 16.40
C GLN A 130 8.22 11.10 15.22
N ALA A 131 9.05 12.11 15.47
CA ALA A 131 9.99 12.64 14.49
C ALA A 131 11.09 11.61 14.16
N GLN A 132 11.54 11.61 12.91
CA GLN A 132 12.65 10.78 12.43
C GLN A 132 13.91 11.62 12.26
N PRO A 133 15.09 11.12 12.65
CA PRO A 133 16.36 11.75 12.32
C PRO A 133 16.77 11.44 10.89
N GLU A 134 17.44 12.39 10.26
CA GLU A 134 17.97 12.30 8.90
C GLU A 134 18.97 11.15 8.71
N SER A 135 19.04 10.63 7.49
CA SER A 135 20.14 9.79 7.02
C SER A 135 20.53 10.28 5.63
N GLN A 136 21.74 10.79 5.40
CA GLN A 136 22.13 11.35 4.09
C GLN A 136 23.26 10.56 3.41
N CYS A 137 23.34 10.65 2.08
CA CYS A 137 24.50 10.29 1.28
C CYS A 137 25.16 11.58 0.77
N GLY A 138 26.50 11.70 0.82
CA GLY A 138 27.19 12.93 0.40
C GLY A 138 27.27 14.01 1.49
N PRO A 139 28.06 15.08 1.30
CA PRO A 139 28.10 16.24 2.20
C PRO A 139 26.88 17.17 2.02
N THR A 140 26.18 17.02 0.90
CA THR A 140 24.97 17.74 0.51
C THR A 140 23.93 16.71 0.10
N ASP A 141 22.67 16.91 0.50
CA ASP A 141 21.54 16.18 -0.06
C ASP A 141 21.03 16.96 -1.30
N ASP A 142 21.29 16.42 -2.49
CA ASP A 142 20.93 17.08 -3.75
C ASP A 142 19.51 16.70 -4.24
N ARG A 143 18.73 15.96 -3.42
CA ARG A 143 17.35 15.62 -3.74
C ARG A 143 16.45 16.84 -3.70
N VAL A 144 15.58 16.98 -4.69
CA VAL A 144 14.60 18.07 -4.76
C VAL A 144 13.18 17.53 -4.68
N ALA A 145 12.22 18.37 -4.29
CA ALA A 145 10.81 17.97 -4.17
C ALA A 145 10.23 17.49 -5.52
N SER A 146 9.34 16.50 -5.46
CA SER A 146 8.63 15.91 -6.60
C SER A 146 7.16 15.65 -6.25
N ASN A 147 6.31 15.44 -7.26
CA ASN A 147 4.88 15.15 -7.10
C ASN A 147 4.30 14.22 -8.18
N VAL A 148 5.10 13.30 -8.72
CA VAL A 148 4.61 12.31 -9.69
C VAL A 148 3.61 11.34 -9.04
N ALA A 149 2.47 11.13 -9.70
CA ALA A 149 1.32 10.42 -9.13
C ALA A 149 1.53 8.91 -8.93
N ASN A 150 2.45 8.29 -9.66
CA ASN A 150 2.69 6.84 -9.63
C ASN A 150 3.81 6.43 -8.64
N ARG A 151 4.12 7.27 -7.65
CA ARG A 151 5.02 6.97 -6.52
C ARG A 151 4.26 7.04 -5.21
N ALA A 152 4.40 6.01 -4.39
CA ALA A 152 3.74 5.93 -3.10
C ALA A 152 4.72 5.67 -1.95
N ARG A 153 4.40 6.23 -0.78
CA ARG A 153 5.06 5.92 0.48
C ARG A 153 4.49 4.61 1.02
N LEU A 154 5.35 3.68 1.44
CA LEU A 154 4.96 2.39 2.00
C LEU A 154 5.25 2.35 3.50
N LEU A 155 4.19 2.36 4.29
CA LEU A 155 4.20 2.38 5.75
C LEU A 155 3.74 1.04 6.32
N ASP A 156 4.10 0.64 7.55
CA ASP A 156 5.00 1.29 8.52
C ASP A 156 6.48 1.04 8.25
N VAL A 157 6.81 0.11 7.34
CA VAL A 157 8.21 -0.24 7.03
C VAL A 157 9.03 0.96 6.61
N GLY A 158 8.41 2.04 6.11
CA GLY A 158 9.09 3.26 5.70
C GLY A 158 9.94 2.97 4.48
N CYS A 159 9.27 2.62 3.39
CA CYS A 159 9.85 2.35 2.09
C CYS A 159 9.11 3.15 1.00
N THR A 160 9.53 2.97 -0.24
CA THR A 160 8.85 3.45 -1.44
C THR A 160 8.22 2.28 -2.19
N ALA A 161 7.03 2.50 -2.75
CA ALA A 161 6.37 1.60 -3.68
C ALA A 161 5.99 2.36 -4.96
N ASN A 162 5.91 1.64 -6.08
CA ASN A 162 5.67 2.24 -7.39
C ASN A 162 4.49 1.58 -8.07
N LEU A 163 3.53 2.40 -8.52
CA LEU A 163 2.37 1.94 -9.26
C LEU A 163 2.77 1.59 -10.69
N MET A 164 2.45 0.37 -11.11
CA MET A 164 2.76 -0.15 -12.45
C MET A 164 1.55 0.00 -13.38
N ALA A 165 1.78 0.00 -14.69
CA ALA A 165 0.75 0.24 -15.71
C ALA A 165 -0.42 -0.75 -15.66
N ASN A 166 -0.21 -1.93 -15.07
CA ASN A 166 -1.22 -2.97 -14.84
C ASN A 166 -1.88 -2.90 -13.45
N GLY A 167 -1.63 -1.84 -12.67
CA GLY A 167 -2.28 -1.59 -11.39
C GLY A 167 -1.69 -2.33 -10.18
N CYS A 168 -0.65 -3.15 -10.38
CA CYS A 168 0.13 -3.71 -9.28
C CYS A 168 1.22 -2.74 -8.80
N PHE A 169 1.99 -3.17 -7.81
CA PHE A 169 3.09 -2.41 -7.22
C PHE A 169 4.40 -3.19 -7.26
N ILE A 170 5.50 -2.47 -7.46
CA ILE A 170 6.85 -2.96 -7.20
C ILE A 170 7.52 -2.19 -6.06
N THR A 171 8.35 -2.88 -5.29
CA THR A 171 9.16 -2.36 -4.19
C THR A 171 10.36 -3.30 -3.94
N ALA A 172 11.18 -3.05 -2.92
CA ALA A 172 12.25 -3.96 -2.52
C ALA A 172 11.65 -5.15 -1.74
N GLY A 173 12.23 -6.33 -1.88
CA GLY A 173 11.74 -7.52 -1.18
C GLY A 173 11.93 -7.43 0.34
N HIS A 174 12.99 -6.78 0.81
CA HIS A 174 13.16 -6.50 2.24
C HIS A 174 12.06 -5.56 2.81
N CYS A 175 11.46 -4.70 1.98
CA CYS A 175 10.31 -3.91 2.39
C CYS A 175 9.08 -4.79 2.61
N LEU A 176 9.01 -5.97 1.98
CA LEU A 176 7.90 -6.92 2.10
C LEU A 176 8.15 -8.07 3.08
N SER A 177 9.37 -8.23 3.59
CA SER A 177 9.76 -9.41 4.38
C SER A 177 9.08 -9.50 5.74
N THR A 178 8.65 -8.36 6.29
CA THR A 178 7.93 -8.31 7.57
C THR A 178 6.49 -7.91 7.33
N ALA A 179 5.61 -8.90 7.18
CA ALA A 179 4.21 -8.69 6.80
C ALA A 179 3.46 -7.66 7.66
N SER A 180 3.77 -7.59 8.96
CA SER A 180 3.15 -6.65 9.91
C SER A 180 3.61 -5.20 9.74
N LEU A 181 4.67 -4.95 8.97
CA LEU A 181 5.16 -3.60 8.66
C LEU A 181 4.75 -3.15 7.26
N VAL A 182 4.14 -4.02 6.44
CA VAL A 182 3.62 -3.68 5.12
C VAL A 182 2.13 -3.38 5.24
N ASP A 183 1.82 -2.15 5.60
CA ASP A 183 0.51 -1.83 6.13
C ASP A 183 -0.32 -0.90 5.25
N VAL A 184 0.25 0.23 4.83
CA VAL A 184 -0.46 1.25 4.04
C VAL A 184 0.44 1.80 2.94
N VAL A 185 -0.13 1.88 1.73
CA VAL A 185 0.41 2.58 0.57
C VAL A 185 -0.25 3.95 0.50
N GLU A 186 0.54 5.01 0.53
CA GLU A 186 0.07 6.39 0.55
C GLU A 186 0.50 7.15 -0.70
N PHE A 187 -0.47 7.73 -1.39
CA PHE A 187 -0.25 8.66 -2.52
C PHE A 187 -0.47 10.11 -2.08
N ASN A 188 -0.06 11.07 -2.91
CA ASN A 188 -0.33 12.49 -2.68
C ASN A 188 0.09 12.97 -1.28
N VAL A 189 1.21 12.44 -0.79
CA VAL A 189 1.72 12.66 0.57
C VAL A 189 2.04 14.15 0.77
N PRO A 190 1.43 14.82 1.77
CA PRO A 190 1.71 16.22 2.06
C PRO A 190 3.10 16.41 2.67
N LEU A 191 3.55 17.67 2.70
CA LEU A 191 4.79 18.02 3.41
C LEU A 191 4.71 17.64 4.89
N SER A 192 5.83 17.19 5.45
CA SER A 192 5.98 16.96 6.88
C SER A 192 5.96 18.27 7.67
N ASN A 193 5.76 18.19 8.98
CA ASN A 193 5.84 19.35 9.87
C ASN A 193 7.28 19.85 9.99
N SER A 194 7.47 21.10 10.43
CA SER A 194 8.81 21.69 10.59
C SER A 194 9.73 20.92 11.54
N ASN A 195 9.18 20.12 12.45
CA ASN A 195 9.92 19.24 13.35
C ASN A 195 10.21 17.85 12.77
N GLY A 196 9.91 17.61 11.48
CA GLY A 196 10.10 16.32 10.81
C GLY A 196 9.04 15.27 11.13
N SER A 197 8.02 15.56 11.95
CA SER A 197 6.90 14.64 12.11
C SER A 197 6.07 14.57 10.82
N LEU A 198 5.67 13.36 10.46
CA LEU A 198 4.97 13.13 9.20
C LEU A 198 3.58 13.74 9.21
N ASN A 199 3.15 14.22 8.05
CA ASN A 199 1.73 14.35 7.73
C ASN A 199 1.35 13.22 6.76
N HIS A 200 0.10 12.81 6.84
CA HIS A 200 -0.50 11.74 6.03
C HIS A 200 -1.48 12.35 5.03
N PRO A 201 -1.59 11.78 3.82
CA PRO A 201 -2.63 12.20 2.88
C PRO A 201 -4.02 11.80 3.41
N PRO A 202 -5.10 12.37 2.87
CA PRO A 202 -6.45 11.99 3.27
C PRO A 202 -6.67 10.47 3.06
N PRO A 203 -7.57 9.82 3.82
CA PRO A 203 -7.85 8.39 3.66
C PRO A 203 -8.24 7.96 2.25
N SER A 204 -8.73 8.87 1.39
CA SER A 204 -9.01 8.62 -0.04
C SER A 204 -7.77 8.29 -0.88
N ASP A 205 -6.57 8.61 -0.37
CA ASP A 205 -5.27 8.36 -1.00
C ASP A 205 -4.44 7.29 -0.26
N GLN A 206 -5.05 6.61 0.72
CA GLN A 206 -4.43 5.53 1.48
C GLN A 206 -5.03 4.16 1.07
N TYR A 207 -4.16 3.19 0.79
CA TYR A 207 -4.53 1.87 0.28
C TYR A 207 -3.87 0.77 1.08
N VAL A 208 -4.56 -0.37 1.24
CA VAL A 208 -4.03 -1.50 2.01
C VAL A 208 -3.51 -2.61 1.09
N PRO A 209 -2.26 -3.07 1.26
CA PRO A 209 -1.72 -4.23 0.57
C PRO A 209 -2.57 -5.49 0.80
N THR A 210 -2.83 -6.24 -0.27
CA THR A 210 -3.50 -7.54 -0.18
C THR A 210 -2.52 -8.66 0.15
N ALA A 211 -3.04 -9.87 0.35
CA ALA A 211 -2.21 -11.07 0.49
C ALA A 211 -1.52 -11.50 -0.82
N ASN A 212 -1.98 -11.01 -1.99
CA ASN A 212 -1.37 -11.34 -3.27
C ASN A 212 -0.08 -10.52 -3.46
N ARG A 213 1.03 -11.16 -3.07
CA ARG A 213 2.38 -10.64 -3.17
C ARG A 213 3.40 -11.75 -3.43
N GLN A 214 4.48 -11.41 -4.11
CA GLN A 214 5.68 -12.24 -4.25
C GLN A 214 6.91 -11.37 -4.06
N PHE A 215 7.91 -11.89 -3.35
CA PHE A 215 9.12 -11.14 -3.07
C PHE A 215 10.29 -12.08 -2.80
N THR A 216 11.49 -11.54 -2.91
CA THR A 216 12.72 -12.16 -2.42
C THR A 216 13.55 -11.09 -1.74
N ASN A 217 14.04 -11.38 -0.54
CA ASN A 217 15.05 -10.59 0.16
C ASN A 217 16.34 -11.43 0.23
N GLY A 218 17.07 -11.48 -0.88
CA GLY A 218 18.28 -12.29 -1.07
C GLY A 218 19.57 -11.49 -1.11
N GLY A 219 19.52 -10.20 -0.74
CA GLY A 219 20.65 -9.27 -0.84
C GLY A 219 20.81 -8.63 -2.22
N ILE A 220 21.98 -8.03 -2.45
CA ILE A 220 22.27 -7.23 -3.65
C ILE A 220 22.02 -8.04 -4.93
N GLY A 221 21.20 -7.49 -5.83
CA GLY A 221 20.85 -8.12 -7.10
C GLY A 221 19.80 -9.23 -7.00
N ASN A 222 19.36 -9.57 -5.79
CA ASN A 222 18.27 -10.54 -5.55
C ASN A 222 17.32 -10.03 -4.47
N ASP A 223 16.99 -8.74 -4.53
CA ASP A 223 16.06 -8.09 -3.61
C ASP A 223 14.97 -7.38 -4.41
N TRP A 224 13.76 -7.92 -4.39
CA TRP A 224 12.65 -7.44 -5.21
C TRP A 224 11.32 -7.86 -4.60
N GLY A 225 10.28 -7.07 -4.82
CA GLY A 225 8.94 -7.30 -4.30
C GLY A 225 7.88 -6.82 -5.27
N VAL A 226 6.82 -7.60 -5.39
CA VAL A 226 5.64 -7.32 -6.21
C VAL A 226 4.39 -7.61 -5.39
N PHE A 227 3.43 -6.71 -5.39
CA PHE A 227 2.19 -6.89 -4.62
C PHE A 227 1.02 -6.12 -5.23
N THR A 228 -0.18 -6.35 -4.69
CA THR A 228 -1.40 -5.61 -5.04
C THR A 228 -1.99 -4.96 -3.80
N VAL A 229 -2.88 -3.99 -3.99
CA VAL A 229 -3.64 -3.34 -2.91
C VAL A 229 -5.14 -3.49 -3.16
N SER A 230 -5.93 -3.43 -2.10
CA SER A 230 -7.40 -3.36 -2.23
C SER A 230 -7.83 -1.98 -2.74
N PRO A 231 -8.98 -1.86 -3.44
CA PRO A 231 -9.58 -0.57 -3.74
C PRO A 231 -9.78 0.28 -2.48
N ASN A 232 -9.75 1.60 -2.62
CA ASN A 232 -9.85 2.53 -1.50
C ASN A 232 -11.24 2.43 -0.83
N SER A 233 -11.31 2.50 0.51
CA SER A 233 -12.59 2.36 1.22
C SER A 233 -13.56 3.53 1.03
N GLU A 234 -13.05 4.72 0.68
CA GLU A 234 -13.84 5.95 0.56
C GLU A 234 -14.33 6.18 -0.87
N THR A 235 -13.45 5.96 -1.83
CA THR A 235 -13.73 6.21 -3.25
C THR A 235 -14.13 4.94 -3.99
N GLY A 236 -13.70 3.78 -3.47
CA GLY A 236 -13.81 2.49 -4.13
C GLY A 236 -12.98 2.35 -5.41
N LEU A 237 -12.15 3.34 -5.72
CA LEU A 237 -11.27 3.33 -6.87
C LEU A 237 -10.01 2.51 -6.58
N THR A 238 -9.46 1.87 -7.61
CA THR A 238 -8.10 1.33 -7.58
C THR A 238 -7.09 2.47 -7.69
N PRO A 239 -5.81 2.26 -7.29
CA PRO A 239 -4.77 3.27 -7.51
C PRO A 239 -4.62 3.68 -8.97
N LEU A 240 -4.75 2.74 -9.92
CA LEU A 240 -4.65 3.06 -11.35
C LEU A 240 -5.78 3.99 -11.82
N GLN A 241 -6.99 3.81 -11.28
CA GLN A 241 -8.13 4.69 -11.57
C GLN A 241 -7.94 6.08 -10.94
N ALA A 242 -7.39 6.15 -9.72
CA ALA A 242 -7.23 7.41 -9.00
C ALA A 242 -6.01 8.24 -9.45
N GLN A 243 -4.87 7.58 -9.67
CA GLN A 243 -3.58 8.22 -9.93
C GLN A 243 -3.23 8.32 -11.42
N GLY A 244 -3.98 7.60 -12.29
CA GLY A 244 -3.71 7.56 -13.72
C GLY A 244 -2.60 6.58 -14.11
N PRO A 245 -1.84 6.83 -15.19
CA PRO A 245 -0.95 5.83 -15.77
C PRO A 245 0.21 5.45 -14.83
N GLY A 246 0.33 4.15 -14.58
CA GLY A 246 1.48 3.57 -13.87
C GLY A 246 2.73 3.43 -14.77
N LEU A 247 3.81 2.98 -14.15
CA LEU A 247 5.10 2.77 -14.83
C LEU A 247 5.11 1.50 -15.68
N SER A 248 5.95 1.51 -16.72
CA SER A 248 6.27 0.33 -17.52
C SER A 248 7.68 -0.15 -17.25
N LEU A 249 7.91 -1.46 -17.33
CA LEU A 249 9.25 -2.02 -17.33
C LEU A 249 9.96 -1.67 -18.63
N ALA A 250 11.25 -1.38 -18.56
CA ALA A 250 12.06 -1.15 -19.75
C ALA A 250 12.13 -2.41 -20.63
N SER A 251 12.34 -2.21 -21.93
CA SER A 251 12.56 -3.31 -22.88
C SER A 251 14.04 -3.62 -23.12
N THR A 252 14.94 -2.71 -22.73
CA THR A 252 16.39 -2.82 -22.94
C THR A 252 17.16 -2.55 -21.65
N VAL A 253 18.24 -3.30 -21.45
CA VAL A 253 19.19 -3.04 -20.35
C VAL A 253 19.91 -1.71 -20.60
N PRO A 254 19.95 -0.78 -19.62
CA PRO A 254 20.62 0.50 -19.81
C PRO A 254 22.15 0.34 -19.87
N ALA A 255 22.83 1.34 -20.42
CA ALA A 255 24.29 1.36 -20.55
C ALA A 255 24.95 2.17 -19.41
N VAL A 256 26.20 1.81 -19.10
CA VAL A 256 27.05 2.61 -18.18
C VAL A 256 27.21 4.03 -18.73
N GLY A 257 27.13 5.03 -17.83
CA GLY A 257 27.20 6.45 -18.17
C GLY A 257 25.87 7.10 -18.52
N GLN A 258 24.80 6.32 -18.77
CA GLN A 258 23.45 6.88 -18.91
C GLN A 258 22.94 7.40 -17.57
N THR A 259 22.14 8.47 -17.61
CA THR A 259 21.48 9.04 -16.45
C THR A 259 20.25 8.21 -16.08
N VAL A 260 20.10 7.92 -14.80
CA VAL A 260 18.89 7.37 -14.21
C VAL A 260 18.31 8.34 -13.20
N GLU A 261 16.99 8.27 -13.03
CA GLU A 261 16.22 9.04 -12.06
C GLU A 261 15.66 8.10 -10.98
N ILE A 262 15.66 8.56 -9.74
CA ILE A 262 14.98 7.89 -8.63
C ILE A 262 14.07 8.89 -7.94
N VAL A 263 12.80 8.51 -7.80
CA VAL A 263 11.81 9.24 -7.01
C VAL A 263 11.37 8.35 -5.86
N GLY A 264 11.44 8.86 -4.63
CA GLY A 264 11.10 8.09 -3.44
C GLY A 264 10.75 8.95 -2.22
N TYR A 265 10.51 8.27 -1.10
CA TYR A 265 10.08 8.85 0.18
C TYR A 265 11.15 8.66 1.25
N GLY A 266 12.37 9.07 0.91
CA GLY A 266 13.50 9.04 1.81
C GLY A 266 13.30 9.89 3.06
N VAL A 267 13.92 9.47 4.15
CA VAL A 267 14.04 10.24 5.39
C VAL A 267 14.86 11.50 5.11
N ASP A 268 14.47 12.61 5.72
CA ASP A 268 15.06 13.94 5.60
C ASP A 268 14.77 14.73 6.89
N SER A 269 15.18 15.98 6.96
CA SER A 269 14.87 16.93 8.02
C SER A 269 13.73 17.88 7.63
N GLY A 270 13.19 18.56 8.65
CA GLY A 270 12.17 19.59 8.45
C GLY A 270 10.95 19.10 7.67
N THR A 271 10.47 19.93 6.74
CA THR A 271 9.24 19.66 5.99
C THR A 271 9.42 18.64 4.86
N ALA A 272 10.65 18.27 4.51
CA ALA A 272 10.94 17.32 3.43
C ALA A 272 10.92 15.85 3.87
N ASN A 273 10.92 15.59 5.18
CA ASN A 273 11.06 14.24 5.73
C ASN A 273 9.99 13.26 5.23
N GLN A 274 10.39 12.15 4.59
CA GLN A 274 9.52 11.16 3.96
C GLN A 274 8.39 11.77 3.13
N THR A 275 8.72 12.85 2.43
CA THR A 275 7.93 13.42 1.34
C THR A 275 8.53 12.99 0.02
N GLN A 276 7.81 13.19 -1.08
CA GLN A 276 8.30 12.74 -2.37
C GLN A 276 9.44 13.64 -2.86
N GLN A 277 10.61 13.04 -3.06
CA GLN A 277 11.80 13.71 -3.57
C GLN A 277 12.38 12.94 -4.75
N VAL A 278 13.09 13.65 -5.63
CA VAL A 278 13.74 13.11 -6.82
C VAL A 278 15.21 13.50 -6.87
N HIS A 279 16.03 12.60 -7.39
CA HIS A 279 17.37 12.93 -7.83
C HIS A 279 17.76 12.07 -9.05
N SER A 280 18.74 12.55 -9.81
CA SER A 280 19.23 11.90 -11.03
C SER A 280 20.74 11.80 -11.02
N GLY A 281 21.27 10.80 -11.70
CA GLY A 281 22.71 10.59 -11.77
C GLY A 281 23.12 9.41 -12.64
N ALA A 282 24.42 9.30 -12.89
CA ALA A 282 24.94 8.35 -13.87
C ALA A 282 24.97 6.91 -13.33
N ILE A 283 24.65 5.96 -14.21
CA ILE A 283 24.94 4.53 -14.02
C ILE A 283 26.46 4.33 -14.02
N THR A 284 26.98 3.67 -13.00
CA THR A 284 28.41 3.36 -12.86
C THR A 284 28.74 1.92 -13.22
N SER A 285 27.78 0.99 -13.11
CA SER A 285 27.97 -0.42 -13.44
C SER A 285 26.65 -1.11 -13.75
N VAL A 286 26.71 -2.06 -14.68
CA VAL A 286 25.59 -2.92 -15.09
C VAL A 286 26.09 -4.35 -15.13
N SER A 287 25.46 -5.27 -14.39
CA SER A 287 25.78 -6.69 -14.42
C SER A 287 24.51 -7.53 -14.48
N THR A 288 24.19 -8.06 -15.66
CA THR A 288 23.02 -8.93 -15.87
C THR A 288 23.21 -10.31 -15.25
N SER A 289 24.44 -10.83 -15.18
CA SER A 289 24.73 -12.11 -14.51
C SER A 289 24.55 -12.05 -12.99
N LEU A 290 24.78 -10.87 -12.39
CA LEU A 290 24.53 -10.61 -10.98
C LEU A 290 23.19 -9.91 -10.72
N ASN A 291 22.40 -9.66 -11.77
CA ASN A 291 21.15 -8.89 -11.73
C ASN A 291 21.28 -7.55 -10.98
N ARG A 292 22.42 -6.87 -11.13
CA ARG A 292 22.78 -5.67 -10.34
C ARG A 292 22.97 -4.46 -11.23
N LEU A 293 22.37 -3.35 -10.83
CA LEU A 293 22.63 -2.01 -11.37
C LEU A 293 23.27 -1.15 -10.28
N GLN A 294 24.30 -0.37 -10.62
CA GLN A 294 24.92 0.61 -9.70
C GLN A 294 24.91 2.01 -10.31
N TYR A 295 24.70 3.03 -9.49
CA TYR A 295 24.55 4.41 -9.92
C TYR A 295 24.96 5.42 -8.83
N LYS A 296 25.17 6.67 -9.26
CA LYS A 296 25.46 7.84 -8.40
C LYS A 296 24.23 8.72 -8.27
N VAL A 297 23.20 8.20 -7.59
CA VAL A 297 21.98 8.95 -7.28
C VAL A 297 21.82 8.97 -5.77
N ASP A 298 21.73 10.15 -5.19
CA ASP A 298 21.41 10.37 -3.78
C ASP A 298 20.12 9.66 -3.39
N THR A 299 20.24 8.83 -2.35
CA THR A 299 19.15 8.12 -1.72
C THR A 299 19.44 8.03 -0.24
N THR A 300 18.40 8.17 0.56
CA THR A 300 18.39 8.03 2.01
C THR A 300 17.55 6.83 2.44
N GLY A 301 17.59 6.44 3.73
CA GLY A 301 16.70 5.41 4.26
C GLY A 301 15.24 5.73 3.91
N GLY A 302 14.47 4.75 3.44
CA GLY A 302 13.12 4.98 2.90
C GLY A 302 13.00 5.09 1.38
N ASN A 303 14.10 5.35 0.68
CA ASN A 303 14.13 5.20 -0.79
C ASN A 303 14.14 3.72 -1.22
N SER A 304 14.33 2.79 -0.30
CA SER A 304 14.22 1.36 -0.57
C SER A 304 12.92 1.02 -1.28
N GLY A 305 13.05 0.32 -2.41
CA GLY A 305 11.94 -0.04 -3.27
C GLY A 305 11.58 1.00 -4.32
N SER A 306 12.21 2.18 -4.36
CA SER A 306 11.99 3.14 -5.44
C SER A 306 12.35 2.55 -6.80
N ALA A 307 11.55 2.84 -7.82
CA ALA A 307 11.90 2.51 -9.19
C ALA A 307 13.08 3.36 -9.65
N VAL A 308 14.08 2.70 -10.24
CA VAL A 308 15.18 3.36 -10.96
C VAL A 308 14.74 3.49 -12.41
N LEU A 309 14.61 4.72 -12.88
CA LEU A 309 14.10 5.01 -14.21
C LEU A 309 15.22 5.39 -15.18
N GLN A 310 15.14 4.88 -16.40
CA GLN A 310 15.88 5.41 -17.54
C GLN A 310 14.84 5.79 -18.60
N SER A 311 14.86 7.05 -19.05
CA SER A 311 13.89 7.59 -20.03
C SER A 311 12.42 7.33 -19.66
N GLY A 312 12.08 7.32 -18.36
CA GLY A 312 10.72 7.07 -17.87
C GLY A 312 10.34 5.60 -17.67
N GLU A 313 11.20 4.65 -18.05
CA GLU A 313 10.95 3.21 -17.90
C GLU A 313 11.75 2.60 -16.73
N VAL A 314 11.18 1.61 -16.06
CA VAL A 314 11.82 0.95 -14.92
C VAL A 314 12.94 0.03 -15.41
N VAL A 315 14.18 0.34 -15.04
CA VAL A 315 15.37 -0.48 -15.33
C VAL A 315 15.88 -1.24 -14.11
N ALA A 316 15.55 -0.81 -12.90
CA ALA A 316 15.87 -1.52 -11.67
C ALA A 316 14.96 -1.10 -10.51
N ILE A 317 15.04 -1.83 -9.41
CA ILE A 317 14.47 -1.47 -8.10
C ILE A 317 15.64 -1.07 -7.19
N HIS A 318 15.60 0.13 -6.61
CA HIS A 318 16.60 0.55 -5.62
C HIS A 318 16.48 -0.28 -4.34
N THR A 319 17.59 -0.82 -3.85
CA THR A 319 17.56 -1.75 -2.70
C THR A 319 18.68 -1.56 -1.69
N HIS A 320 19.88 -1.19 -2.14
CA HIS A 320 21.05 -1.09 -1.26
C HIS A 320 21.72 0.26 -1.41
N ALA A 321 22.14 0.79 -0.28
CA ALA A 321 23.02 1.94 -0.23
C ALA A 321 24.45 1.51 -0.63
N GLY A 322 25.36 2.48 -0.65
CA GLY A 322 26.76 2.24 -0.94
C GLY A 322 27.50 3.48 -1.39
N CYS A 323 26.80 4.61 -1.57
CA CYS A 323 27.43 5.92 -1.66
C CYS A 323 27.93 6.39 -0.28
N ASN A 324 29.15 6.91 -0.26
CA ASN A 324 29.78 7.49 0.92
C ASN A 324 29.73 9.03 0.85
N THR A 325 29.89 9.70 2.01
CA THR A 325 29.89 11.16 2.10
C THR A 325 31.07 11.84 1.40
N ASP A 326 32.13 11.09 1.07
CA ASP A 326 33.26 11.56 0.26
C ASP A 326 33.02 11.44 -1.25
N GLY A 327 31.80 11.07 -1.66
CA GLY A 327 31.44 10.87 -3.06
C GLY A 327 31.95 9.55 -3.66
N SER A 328 32.56 8.66 -2.88
CA SER A 328 32.95 7.32 -3.30
C SER A 328 31.78 6.32 -3.24
N GLY A 329 32.01 5.08 -3.70
CA GLY A 329 31.01 4.01 -3.67
C GLY A 329 29.85 4.18 -4.67
N ALA A 330 28.79 3.38 -4.56
CA ALA A 330 27.63 3.50 -5.44
C ALA A 330 26.40 2.86 -4.79
N ASN A 331 25.25 3.50 -4.98
CA ASN A 331 23.95 2.93 -4.64
C ASN A 331 23.58 1.87 -5.67
N GLN A 332 22.76 0.90 -5.26
CA GLN A 332 22.60 -0.35 -5.98
C GLN A 332 21.15 -0.80 -6.01
N GLY A 333 20.78 -1.45 -7.12
CA GLY A 333 19.46 -1.99 -7.32
C GLY A 333 19.44 -3.35 -8.00
N THR A 334 18.30 -4.03 -7.89
CA THR A 334 18.01 -5.27 -8.59
C THR A 334 17.48 -4.95 -9.99
N LEU A 335 18.15 -5.46 -11.03
CA LEU A 335 17.79 -5.22 -12.43
C LEU A 335 16.40 -5.78 -12.77
N PHE A 336 15.68 -5.08 -13.66
CA PHE A 336 14.37 -5.53 -14.12
C PHE A 336 14.43 -6.91 -14.81
N THR A 337 15.58 -7.31 -15.36
CA THR A 337 15.79 -8.61 -16.01
C THR A 337 15.91 -9.79 -15.04
N HIS A 338 15.89 -9.55 -13.72
CA HIS A 338 16.01 -10.61 -12.73
C HIS A 338 14.91 -11.69 -12.94
N PRO A 339 15.25 -12.97 -13.22
CA PRO A 339 14.26 -13.97 -13.63
C PRO A 339 13.14 -14.21 -12.61
N GLY A 340 13.48 -14.18 -11.32
CA GLY A 340 12.50 -14.29 -10.24
C GLY A 340 11.57 -13.09 -10.18
N PHE A 341 12.09 -11.89 -10.45
CA PHE A 341 11.28 -10.67 -10.47
C PHE A 341 10.33 -10.68 -11.66
N GLN A 342 10.81 -11.03 -12.86
CA GLN A 342 9.97 -11.18 -14.06
C GLN A 342 8.84 -12.20 -13.84
N SER A 343 9.17 -13.36 -13.27
CA SER A 343 8.17 -14.39 -12.94
C SER A 343 7.15 -13.89 -11.92
N GLY A 344 7.61 -13.23 -10.85
CA GLY A 344 6.74 -12.68 -9.82
C GLY A 344 5.89 -11.52 -10.30
N TYR A 345 6.44 -10.67 -11.16
CA TYR A 345 5.72 -9.60 -11.84
C TYR A 345 4.61 -10.15 -12.72
N ALA A 346 4.91 -11.15 -13.56
CA ALA A 346 3.90 -11.80 -14.39
C ALA A 346 2.82 -12.49 -13.53
N ALA A 347 3.20 -13.16 -12.44
CA ALA A 347 2.24 -13.87 -11.57
C ALA A 347 1.32 -12.92 -10.79
N VAL A 348 1.86 -11.83 -10.24
CA VAL A 348 1.10 -10.90 -9.40
C VAL A 348 0.39 -9.84 -10.24
N CYS A 349 1.08 -9.28 -11.22
CA CYS A 349 0.60 -8.17 -12.04
C CYS A 349 -0.02 -8.59 -13.37
N GLY A 350 0.24 -9.81 -13.83
CA GLY A 350 -0.53 -10.46 -14.89
C GLY A 350 -1.78 -11.19 -14.37
N GLY A 351 -1.99 -11.20 -13.04
CA GLY A 351 -3.25 -11.62 -12.44
C GLY A 351 -4.38 -10.70 -12.91
N ALA A 352 -5.48 -11.30 -13.37
CA ALA A 352 -6.56 -10.57 -14.05
C ALA A 352 -7.01 -9.34 -13.25
N THR A 353 -7.09 -8.19 -13.94
CA THR A 353 -7.55 -6.93 -13.34
C THR A 353 -8.95 -7.13 -12.73
N PRO A 354 -9.24 -6.54 -11.56
CA PRO A 354 -10.59 -6.51 -11.02
C PRO A 354 -11.58 -5.98 -12.06
N PRO A 355 -12.80 -6.52 -12.17
CA PRO A 355 -13.82 -5.92 -13.01
C PRO A 355 -14.04 -4.46 -12.61
N THR A 356 -14.29 -3.62 -13.61
CA THR A 356 -14.65 -2.21 -13.51
C THR A 356 -16.11 -2.01 -13.94
N CYS A 357 -16.64 -0.79 -13.82
CA CYS A 357 -18.00 -0.51 -14.27
C CYS A 357 -18.20 -0.63 -15.77
N ASN A 358 -17.14 -0.45 -16.56
CA ASN A 358 -17.20 -0.65 -18.01
C ASN A 358 -17.38 -2.13 -18.38
N ASP A 359 -16.94 -3.03 -17.49
CA ASP A 359 -17.08 -4.46 -17.70
C ASP A 359 -18.47 -4.96 -17.32
N VAL A 360 -19.29 -4.14 -16.64
CA VAL A 360 -20.64 -4.51 -16.19
C VAL A 360 -21.68 -4.23 -17.28
N ILE A 361 -22.31 -5.29 -17.81
CA ILE A 361 -23.45 -5.13 -18.73
C ILE A 361 -24.72 -4.80 -17.96
N LYS A 362 -25.04 -5.58 -16.91
CA LYS A 362 -26.28 -5.39 -16.12
C LYS A 362 -26.34 -6.23 -14.85
N LEU A 363 -27.10 -5.72 -13.89
CA LEU A 363 -27.58 -6.46 -12.71
C LEU A 363 -29.04 -6.86 -12.88
N LYS A 364 -29.34 -8.15 -12.71
CA LYS A 364 -30.70 -8.70 -12.62
C LYS A 364 -30.94 -9.18 -11.19
N ALA A 365 -32.15 -9.00 -10.69
CA ALA A 365 -32.59 -9.58 -9.42
C ALA A 365 -34.04 -10.05 -9.53
N SER A 366 -34.38 -11.13 -8.83
CA SER A 366 -35.74 -11.64 -8.69
C SER A 366 -35.90 -12.31 -7.33
N CYS A 367 -37.10 -12.27 -6.76
CA CYS A 367 -37.41 -13.01 -5.55
C CYS A 367 -38.70 -13.83 -5.73
N THR A 368 -38.66 -15.12 -5.39
CA THR A 368 -39.82 -16.02 -5.52
C THR A 368 -39.82 -17.01 -4.37
N ALA A 369 -40.93 -17.12 -3.64
CA ALA A 369 -41.08 -17.98 -2.47
C ALA A 369 -39.92 -17.79 -1.46
N GLY A 370 -39.66 -16.54 -1.07
CA GLY A 370 -38.57 -16.16 -0.16
C GLY A 370 -37.14 -16.44 -0.68
N LYS A 371 -36.97 -16.85 -1.95
CA LYS A 371 -35.66 -17.07 -2.58
C LYS A 371 -35.30 -15.90 -3.49
N LEU A 372 -34.40 -15.04 -3.03
CA LEU A 372 -33.82 -13.96 -3.81
C LEU A 372 -32.62 -14.48 -4.60
N VAL A 373 -32.61 -14.19 -5.89
CA VAL A 373 -31.50 -14.49 -6.81
C VAL A 373 -31.11 -13.19 -7.49
N ALA A 374 -29.85 -12.80 -7.34
CA ALA A 374 -29.24 -11.71 -8.09
C ALA A 374 -28.15 -12.25 -9.02
N THR A 375 -28.06 -11.71 -10.22
CA THR A 375 -27.07 -12.09 -11.22
C THR A 375 -26.53 -10.85 -11.88
N LEU A 376 -25.23 -10.63 -11.72
CA LEU A 376 -24.46 -9.67 -12.49
C LEU A 376 -23.95 -10.34 -13.76
N LEU A 377 -24.09 -9.64 -14.88
CA LEU A 377 -23.53 -10.03 -16.16
C LEU A 377 -22.41 -9.08 -16.53
N LEU A 378 -21.25 -9.64 -16.89
CA LEU A 378 -20.07 -8.94 -17.37
C LEU A 378 -19.95 -9.04 -18.90
N ALA A 379 -19.13 -8.17 -19.49
CA ALA A 379 -18.88 -8.06 -20.92
C ALA A 379 -18.38 -9.38 -21.53
N ASP A 380 -17.42 -10.02 -20.86
CA ASP A 380 -16.79 -11.27 -21.25
C ASP A 380 -16.41 -12.10 -20.01
N ASP A 381 -15.62 -13.17 -20.19
CA ASP A 381 -15.17 -14.08 -19.16
C ASP A 381 -13.78 -13.77 -18.60
N SER A 382 -13.18 -12.62 -18.94
CA SER A 382 -11.84 -12.21 -18.48
C SER A 382 -11.70 -12.12 -16.96
N HIS A 383 -12.82 -11.95 -16.25
CA HIS A 383 -12.88 -11.87 -14.78
C HIS A 383 -13.33 -13.18 -14.11
N SER A 384 -13.45 -14.30 -14.86
CA SER A 384 -13.83 -15.58 -14.28
C SER A 384 -12.86 -16.03 -13.19
N GLY A 385 -13.39 -16.50 -12.06
CA GLY A 385 -12.61 -16.88 -10.88
C GLY A 385 -12.35 -15.73 -9.90
N GLN A 386 -12.65 -14.48 -10.26
CA GLN A 386 -12.61 -13.36 -9.33
C GLN A 386 -13.94 -13.20 -8.56
N THR A 387 -14.07 -12.15 -7.74
CA THR A 387 -15.28 -11.85 -6.96
C THR A 387 -15.75 -10.41 -7.18
N VAL A 388 -17.06 -10.19 -7.13
CA VAL A 388 -17.70 -8.86 -7.00
C VAL A 388 -18.44 -8.78 -5.69
N THR A 389 -18.68 -7.57 -5.17
CA THR A 389 -19.47 -7.39 -3.96
C THR A 389 -20.87 -6.86 -4.31
N MET A 390 -21.89 -7.58 -3.85
CA MET A 390 -23.28 -7.15 -3.94
C MET A 390 -23.86 -6.99 -2.54
N THR A 391 -24.72 -6.00 -2.33
CA THR A 391 -25.50 -5.87 -1.11
C THR A 391 -26.95 -6.29 -1.32
N VAL A 392 -27.58 -6.92 -0.32
CA VAL A 392 -29.05 -7.06 -0.22
C VAL A 392 -29.48 -6.35 1.06
N ASP A 393 -30.26 -5.27 0.93
CA ASP A 393 -30.67 -4.38 2.03
C ASP A 393 -29.50 -3.91 2.90
N GLY A 394 -28.38 -3.59 2.25
CA GLY A 394 -27.13 -3.18 2.90
C GLY A 394 -26.25 -4.32 3.42
N ALA A 395 -26.69 -5.58 3.34
CA ALA A 395 -25.86 -6.74 3.69
C ALA A 395 -24.92 -7.11 2.54
N SER A 396 -23.61 -6.92 2.72
CA SER A 396 -22.60 -7.22 1.70
C SER A 396 -22.30 -8.71 1.56
N PHE A 397 -22.16 -9.16 0.32
CA PHE A 397 -21.80 -10.52 -0.06
C PHE A 397 -20.73 -10.49 -1.13
N ASP A 398 -19.66 -11.25 -0.93
CA ASP A 398 -18.67 -11.53 -1.97
C ASP A 398 -19.20 -12.65 -2.85
N VAL A 399 -19.37 -12.34 -4.14
CA VAL A 399 -20.03 -13.19 -5.12
C VAL A 399 -18.98 -13.61 -6.16
N PRO A 400 -18.62 -14.90 -6.24
CA PRO A 400 -17.66 -15.37 -7.22
C PRO A 400 -18.23 -15.24 -8.63
N ILE A 401 -17.35 -14.87 -9.56
CA ILE A 401 -17.60 -14.79 -10.97
C ILE A 401 -17.25 -16.15 -11.59
N SER A 402 -18.17 -16.72 -12.35
CA SER A 402 -17.98 -17.94 -13.13
C SER A 402 -18.31 -17.64 -14.59
N GLY A 403 -17.30 -17.72 -15.46
CA GLY A 403 -17.37 -17.18 -16.82
C GLY A 403 -17.62 -15.67 -16.76
N SER A 404 -18.67 -15.19 -17.44
CA SER A 404 -19.08 -13.78 -17.44
C SER A 404 -20.15 -13.41 -16.40
N ARG A 405 -20.35 -14.23 -15.36
CA ARG A 405 -21.49 -14.06 -14.44
C ARG A 405 -21.10 -14.22 -12.97
N ALA A 406 -21.58 -13.31 -12.14
CA ALA A 406 -21.60 -13.49 -10.68
C ALA A 406 -23.04 -13.67 -10.19
N LYS A 407 -23.30 -14.73 -9.43
CA LYS A 407 -24.65 -15.11 -8.99
C LYS A 407 -24.75 -15.22 -7.47
N LEU A 408 -25.53 -14.33 -6.88
CA LEU A 408 -25.88 -14.37 -5.46
C LEU A 408 -27.24 -15.06 -5.28
N VAL A 409 -27.33 -15.97 -4.30
CA VAL A 409 -28.58 -16.62 -3.90
C VAL A 409 -28.78 -16.48 -2.41
N ARG A 410 -29.94 -15.93 -2.01
CA ARG A 410 -30.37 -15.78 -0.62
C ARG A 410 -31.70 -16.48 -0.43
N LYS A 411 -31.78 -17.40 0.53
CA LYS A 411 -33.01 -18.08 0.91
C LYS A 411 -33.66 -17.38 2.10
N ASN A 412 -34.92 -17.69 2.37
CA ASN A 412 -35.67 -17.24 3.54
C ASN A 412 -35.69 -15.71 3.68
N GLN A 413 -35.82 -14.99 2.57
CA GLN A 413 -36.06 -13.55 2.61
C GLN A 413 -37.49 -13.29 3.11
N SER A 414 -37.63 -12.24 3.92
CA SER A 414 -38.94 -11.78 4.41
C SER A 414 -39.84 -11.39 3.24
N THR A 415 -41.15 -11.50 3.41
CA THR A 415 -42.09 -10.89 2.46
C THR A 415 -41.91 -9.37 2.47
N GLY A 416 -41.89 -8.74 1.29
CA GLY A 416 -41.69 -7.29 1.16
C GLY A 416 -40.67 -6.91 0.10
N SER A 417 -40.31 -5.62 0.08
CA SER A 417 -39.36 -5.05 -0.88
C SER A 417 -37.92 -5.19 -0.38
N HIS A 418 -37.04 -5.67 -1.24
CA HIS A 418 -35.61 -5.85 -1.00
C HIS A 418 -34.80 -5.10 -2.07
N VAL A 419 -33.73 -4.42 -1.68
CA VAL A 419 -32.84 -3.69 -2.59
C VAL A 419 -31.53 -4.43 -2.75
N VAL A 420 -31.26 -4.88 -3.97
CA VAL A 420 -29.95 -5.43 -4.36
C VAL A 420 -29.11 -4.32 -4.98
N GLN A 421 -27.88 -4.13 -4.54
CA GLN A 421 -26.95 -3.16 -5.14
C GLN A 421 -25.62 -3.83 -5.49
N LEU A 422 -25.00 -3.41 -6.59
CA LEU A 422 -23.61 -3.72 -6.88
C LEU A 422 -22.76 -2.63 -6.24
N THR A 423 -21.92 -3.02 -5.27
CA THR A 423 -21.04 -2.09 -4.56
C THR A 423 -19.58 -2.23 -4.97
N GLU A 424 -19.20 -3.38 -5.54
CA GLU A 424 -17.91 -3.55 -6.22
C GLU A 424 -18.12 -4.21 -7.59
N PRO A 425 -17.57 -3.65 -8.69
CA PRO A 425 -16.72 -2.45 -8.74
C PRO A 425 -17.43 -1.20 -8.23
N ALA A 426 -16.75 -0.41 -7.42
CA ALA A 426 -17.31 0.82 -6.90
C ALA A 426 -17.61 1.82 -8.03
N SER A 427 -18.43 2.83 -7.73
CA SER A 427 -18.91 3.86 -8.67
C SER A 427 -19.91 3.41 -9.76
N CYS A 428 -20.27 2.13 -9.85
CA CYS A 428 -21.23 1.68 -10.88
C CYS A 428 -22.66 2.16 -10.60
N ASN A 429 -23.00 2.49 -9.35
CA ASN A 429 -24.33 2.96 -8.93
C ASN A 429 -25.50 2.08 -9.41
N ILE A 430 -25.28 0.77 -9.59
CA ILE A 430 -26.29 -0.17 -10.10
C ILE A 430 -27.07 -0.77 -8.94
N SER A 431 -28.38 -0.57 -8.94
CA SER A 431 -29.29 -1.19 -7.97
C SER A 431 -30.55 -1.75 -8.61
N LYS A 432 -31.17 -2.73 -7.95
CA LYS A 432 -32.43 -3.37 -8.32
C LYS A 432 -33.27 -3.65 -7.09
N THR A 433 -34.46 -3.10 -7.07
CA THR A 433 -35.49 -3.42 -6.07
C THR A 433 -36.31 -4.62 -6.53
N VAL A 434 -36.52 -5.59 -5.65
CA VAL A 434 -37.34 -6.78 -5.90
C VAL A 434 -38.32 -6.98 -4.76
N SER A 435 -39.56 -7.39 -5.06
CA SER A 435 -40.51 -7.82 -4.04
C SER A 435 -40.45 -9.33 -3.85
N CYS A 436 -40.25 -9.77 -2.62
CA CYS A 436 -40.43 -11.14 -2.19
C CYS A 436 -41.90 -11.34 -1.76
N GLN A 437 -42.55 -12.33 -2.36
CA GLN A 437 -43.84 -12.85 -1.89
C GLN A 437 -43.60 -13.96 -0.87
#